data_AF-A0A8E4FTF6-F1
#
_entry.id   AF-A0A8E4FTF6-F1
#
_cell.length_a   1.000
_cell.length_b   1.000
_cell.length_c   1.000
_cell.angle_alpha   90.00
_cell.angle_beta   90.00
_cell.angle_gamma   90.00
#
_symmetry.space_group_name_H-M   'P 1'
#
loop_
_entity.id
_entity.type
_entity.pdbx_description
1 polymer ?
#
loop_
_entity_poly.entity_id
_entity_poly.type
_entity_poly.pdbx_seq_one_letter_code
_entity_poly.pdbx_strand_id
1 'polypeptide(L)' 'REGYLVKKSDGCKYGCTPKLGDDHCDKECKAPNQGGKKGWCKNFGCWCTGMPESTQTWPIPGKSCSR' A
#
# COMPACT_ATOMS: atom_id res chain seq x y z
N ARG A 1 -3.45 0.43 -12.21
CA ARG A 1 -2.03 0.20 -11.83
C ARG A 1 -1.93 -0.70 -10.59
N GLU A 2 -0.72 -1.15 -10.25
CA GLU A 2 -0.40 -1.91 -9.04
C GLU A 2 0.87 -1.40 -8.36
N GLY A 3 1.07 -1.73 -7.08
CA GLY A 3 2.27 -1.34 -6.35
C GLY A 3 2.13 -1.48 -4.84
N TYR A 4 3.21 -1.20 -4.12
CA TYR A 4 3.17 -1.07 -2.66
C TYR A 4 2.42 0.20 -2.27
N LEU A 5 1.51 0.10 -1.29
CA LEU A 5 0.89 1.26 -0.67
C LEU A 5 1.95 2.09 0.05
N VAL A 6 1.83 3.42 -0.01
CA VAL A 6 2.77 4.35 0.63
C VAL A 6 2.04 5.40 1.46
N LYS A 7 2.52 5.64 2.67
CA LYS A 7 2.05 6.72 3.53
C LYS A 7 2.65 8.02 3.04
N LYS A 8 1.80 8.95 2.60
CA LYS A 8 2.24 10.26 2.07
C LYS A 8 2.96 11.11 3.14
N SER A 9 2.63 10.90 4.41
CA SER A 9 3.22 11.62 5.56
C SER A 9 4.71 11.32 5.74
N ASP A 10 5.12 10.06 5.65
CA ASP A 10 6.47 9.60 6.02
C ASP A 10 7.25 8.93 4.87
N GLY A 11 6.62 8.70 3.71
CA GLY A 11 7.23 8.03 2.55
C GLY A 11 7.42 6.52 2.73
N CYS A 12 6.93 5.95 3.83
CA CYS A 12 7.10 4.54 4.16
C CYS A 12 5.97 3.68 3.58
N LYS A 13 6.28 2.42 3.29
CA LYS A 13 5.25 1.43 2.95
C LYS A 13 4.29 1.24 4.12
N TYR A 14 3.07 0.82 3.82
CA TYR A 14 2.18 0.23 4.84
C TYR A 14 2.78 -1.12 5.25
N GLY A 15 3.26 -1.20 6.48
CA GLY A 15 3.84 -2.42 7.03
C GLY A 15 2.76 -3.46 7.31
N CYS A 16 3.10 -4.73 7.12
CA CYS A 16 2.19 -5.84 7.41
C CYS A 16 2.97 -7.07 7.85
N THR A 17 2.29 -7.98 8.56
CA THR A 17 2.79 -9.32 8.86
C THR A 17 1.83 -10.33 8.23
N PRO A 18 2.29 -11.27 7.39
CA PRO A 18 1.40 -12.27 6.81
C PRO A 18 0.91 -13.21 7.92
N LYS A 19 -0.28 -12.92 8.45
CA LYS A 19 -1.00 -13.77 9.39
C LYS A 19 -2.21 -14.37 8.68
N LEU A 20 -2.54 -15.62 9.01
CA LEU A 20 -3.71 -16.30 8.46
C LEU A 20 -4.98 -15.51 8.84
N GLY A 21 -5.75 -15.06 7.85
CA GLY A 21 -6.98 -14.29 8.07
C GLY A 21 -6.80 -12.78 8.29
N ASP A 22 -5.58 -12.24 8.24
CA ASP A 22 -5.37 -10.78 8.29
C ASP A 22 -5.64 -10.16 6.91
N ASP A 23 -6.70 -9.36 6.84
CA ASP A 23 -7.16 -8.63 5.65
C ASP A 23 -6.73 -7.15 5.66
N HIS A 24 -5.82 -6.74 6.55
CA HIS A 24 -5.39 -5.35 6.69
C HIS A 24 -4.99 -4.72 5.35
N CYS A 25 -4.10 -5.37 4.59
CA CYS A 25 -3.66 -4.84 3.31
C CYS A 25 -4.78 -4.80 2.25
N ASP A 26 -5.75 -5.72 2.33
CA ASP A 26 -6.90 -5.71 1.42
C ASP A 26 -7.85 -4.56 1.74
N LYS A 27 -8.11 -4.32 3.03
CA LYS A 27 -8.89 -3.18 3.53
C LYS A 27 -8.25 -1.84 3.15
N GLU A 28 -6.96 -1.67 3.43
CA GLU A 28 -6.22 -0.44 3.07
C GLU A 28 -6.20 -0.23 1.55
N CYS A 29 -6.04 -1.30 0.76
CA CYS A 29 -6.05 -1.23 -0.69
C CYS A 29 -7.41 -0.78 -1.24
N LYS A 30 -8.52 -1.28 -0.68
CA LYS A 30 -9.89 -0.95 -1.09
C LYS A 30 -10.41 0.36 -0.52
N ALA A 31 -9.70 0.96 0.44
CA ALA A 31 -10.11 2.19 1.07
C ALA A 31 -10.29 3.30 0.00
N PRO A 32 -11.28 4.22 0.15
CA PRO A 32 -11.61 5.21 -0.87
C PRO A 32 -10.43 6.12 -1.27
N ASN A 33 -9.45 6.31 -0.38
CA ASN A 33 -8.24 7.09 -0.62
C ASN A 33 -7.20 6.36 -1.51
N GLN A 34 -7.32 5.04 -1.70
CA GLN A 34 -6.47 4.24 -2.59
C GLN A 34 -7.23 3.75 -3.83
N GLY A 35 -8.51 3.37 -3.66
CA GLY A 35 -9.39 2.93 -4.76
C GLY A 35 -8.96 1.64 -5.45
N GLY A 36 -8.16 0.80 -4.77
CA GLY A 36 -7.72 -0.50 -5.30
C GLY A 36 -8.79 -1.58 -5.20
N LYS A 37 -8.50 -2.74 -5.81
CA LYS A 37 -9.43 -3.89 -5.88
C LYS A 37 -9.05 -5.03 -4.96
N LYS A 38 -7.75 -5.28 -4.79
CA LYS A 38 -7.24 -6.40 -3.98
C LYS A 38 -5.88 -6.07 -3.40
N GLY A 39 -5.71 -6.32 -2.10
CA GLY A 39 -4.45 -6.13 -1.40
C GLY A 39 -4.00 -7.35 -0.60
N TRP A 40 -2.69 -7.50 -0.43
CA TRP A 40 -2.11 -8.56 0.42
C TRP A 40 -0.74 -8.15 0.96
N CYS A 41 -0.29 -8.88 1.98
CA CYS A 41 1.03 -8.66 2.55
C CYS A 41 2.11 -9.32 1.69
N LYS A 42 3.03 -8.52 1.13
CA LYS A 42 4.16 -8.98 0.31
C LYS A 42 5.45 -8.40 0.87
N ASN A 43 6.41 -9.24 1.26
CA ASN A 43 7.71 -8.80 1.82
C ASN A 43 7.56 -7.73 2.93
N PHE A 44 6.67 -7.98 3.89
CA PHE A 44 6.33 -7.07 5.00
C PHE A 44 5.78 -5.69 4.58
N GLY A 45 5.31 -5.54 3.34
CA GLY A 45 4.60 -4.35 2.86
C GLY A 45 3.28 -4.69 2.16
N CYS A 46 2.27 -3.83 2.32
CA CYS A 46 1.00 -4.01 1.63
C CYS A 46 1.16 -3.74 0.14
N TRP A 47 0.96 -4.77 -0.68
CA TRP A 47 0.83 -4.66 -2.12
C TRP A 47 -0.64 -4.55 -2.50
N CYS A 48 -0.96 -3.68 -3.44
CA CYS A 48 -2.31 -3.39 -3.88
C CYS A 48 -2.39 -3.40 -5.41
N THR A 49 -3.46 -3.96 -5.96
CA THR A 49 -3.72 -4.03 -7.40
C THR A 49 -5.05 -3.37 -7.76
N GLY A 50 -5.17 -2.96 -9.03
CA GLY A 50 -6.39 -2.35 -9.55
C GLY A 50 -6.64 -0.91 -9.10
N MET A 51 -5.60 -0.21 -8.63
CA MET A 51 -5.69 1.21 -8.26
C MET A 51 -5.81 2.13 -9.49
N PRO A 52 -6.45 3.30 -9.37
CA PRO A 52 -6.41 4.36 -10.38
C PRO A 52 -4.98 4.78 -10.73
N GLU A 53 -4.73 5.24 -11.95
CA GLU A 53 -3.37 5.64 -12.39
C GLU A 53 -2.78 6.79 -11.56
N SER A 54 -3.65 7.70 -11.10
CA SER A 54 -3.32 8.83 -10.23
C SER A 54 -2.89 8.43 -8.81
N THR A 55 -3.04 7.16 -8.43
CA THR A 55 -2.70 6.68 -7.09
C THR A 55 -1.19 6.60 -6.93
N GLN A 56 -0.65 7.37 -5.98
CA GLN A 56 0.76 7.31 -5.63
C GLN A 56 1.06 5.97 -4.94
N THR A 57 1.99 5.21 -5.51
CA THR A 57 2.55 3.99 -4.91
C THR A 57 3.96 4.25 -4.40
N TRP A 58 4.49 3.36 -3.57
CA TRP A 58 5.89 3.43 -3.16
C TRP A 58 6.82 3.11 -4.35
N PRO A 59 7.96 3.81 -4.50
CA PRO A 59 8.44 4.94 -3.70
C PRO A 59 7.78 6.28 -4.11
N ILE A 60 7.80 7.25 -3.20
CA ILE A 60 7.47 8.65 -3.53
C ILE A 60 8.75 9.31 -4.09
N PRO A 61 8.74 9.86 -5.31
CA PRO A 61 9.89 10.57 -5.86
C PRO A 61 10.35 11.70 -4.93
N GLY A 62 11.66 11.76 -4.65
CA GLY A 62 12.25 12.80 -3.79
C GLY A 62 11.97 12.67 -2.29
N LYS A 63 11.27 11.62 -1.84
CA LYS A 63 10.98 11.39 -0.42
C LYS A 63 11.40 9.98 0.00
N SER A 64 12.44 9.91 0.84
CA SER A 64 12.83 8.69 1.52
C SER A 64 11.84 8.34 2.63
N CYS A 65 11.78 7.07 3.01
CA CYS A 65 11.05 6.64 4.20
C CYS A 65 11.81 7.11 5.45
N SER A 66 11.18 7.95 6.27
CA SER A 66 11.70 8.42 7.55
C SER A 66 10.57 8.52 8.56
N ARG A 67 10.72 7.90 9.72
CA ARG A 67 9.74 7.96 10.82
C ARG A 67 9.90 9.22 11.65
#